data_AF-A0A2V8NE19-F1
#
_entry.id   AF-A0A2V8NE19-F1
#
_cell.length_a   1.000
_cell.length_b   1.000
_cell.length_c   1.000
_cell.angle_alpha   90.00
_cell.angle_beta   90.00
_cell.angle_gamma   90.00
#
_symmetry.space_group_name_H-M   'P 1'
#
loop_
_entity.id
_entity.type
_entity.pdbx_description
1 polymer ?
#
loop_
_entity_poly.entity_id
_entity_poly.type
_entity_poly.pdbx_seq_one_letter_code
_entity_poly.pdbx_strand_id
1 'polypeptide(L)'
;MGDSGEGLVDADAKIQERMEELQKTREQARKPRVRNHERVQKIESLKLARTQLNRQLEAATHPAWKVQLSNAISEVDRQIAALTAAI
;
A
#
# COMPACT_ATOMS: atom_id res chain seq x y z
N MET A 1 -29.08 -52.27 -12.40
CA MET A 1 -29.04 -51.34 -11.26
C MET A 1 -27.57 -51.07 -11.02
N GLY A 2 -26.91 -50.07 -11.58
CA GLY A 2 -27.34 -48.68 -11.79
C GLY A 2 -26.52 -47.78 -10.85
N ASP A 3 -25.22 -48.03 -10.71
CA ASP A 3 -24.31 -47.21 -9.90
C ASP A 3 -23.05 -46.90 -10.72
N SER A 4 -23.19 -45.91 -11.61
CA SER A 4 -22.10 -45.39 -12.44
C SER A 4 -22.20 -43.87 -12.57
N GLY A 5 -22.91 -43.22 -11.64
CA GLY A 5 -23.24 -41.79 -11.69
C GLY A 5 -22.66 -40.96 -10.55
N GLU A 6 -22.36 -41.53 -9.39
CA GLU A 6 -21.95 -40.73 -8.22
C GLU A 6 -20.50 -40.21 -8.31
N GLY A 7 -19.58 -40.94 -8.95
CA GLY A 7 -18.19 -40.50 -9.10
C GLY A 7 -17.93 -39.43 -10.16
N LEU A 8 -18.85 -39.24 -11.12
CA LEU A 8 -18.71 -38.24 -12.18
C LEU A 8 -19.10 -36.84 -11.68
N VAL A 9 -20.10 -36.77 -10.80
CA VAL A 9 -20.55 -35.51 -10.20
C VAL A 9 -19.47 -34.91 -9.29
N ASP A 10 -18.76 -35.76 -8.53
CA ASP A 10 -17.65 -35.32 -7.67
C ASP A 10 -16.41 -34.90 -8.47
N ALA A 11 -16.14 -35.58 -9.60
CA ALA A 11 -15.03 -35.23 -10.48
C ALA A 11 -15.27 -33.89 -11.18
N ASP A 12 -16.50 -33.67 -11.70
CA ASP A 12 -16.89 -32.40 -12.32
C ASP A 12 -16.90 -31.25 -11.31
N ALA A 13 -17.42 -31.47 -10.11
CA ALA A 13 -17.39 -30.47 -9.03
C ALA A 13 -15.96 -30.05 -8.68
N LYS A 14 -15.04 -31.02 -8.58
CA LYS A 14 -13.62 -30.78 -8.29
C LYS A 14 -12.89 -30.05 -9.43
N ILE A 15 -13.29 -30.30 -10.67
CA ILE A 15 -12.75 -29.58 -11.85
C ILE A 15 -13.26 -28.14 -11.86
N GLN A 16 -14.53 -27.90 -11.53
CA GLN A 16 -15.10 -26.55 -11.44
C GLN A 16 -14.42 -25.73 -10.33
N GLU A 17 -14.23 -26.30 -9.15
CA GLU A 17 -13.54 -25.63 -8.03
C GLU A 17 -12.10 -25.22 -8.41
N ARG A 18 -11.35 -26.14 -9.04
CA ARG A 18 -10.02 -25.85 -9.60
C ARG A 18 -10.04 -24.75 -10.66
N MET A 19 -11.06 -24.72 -11.51
CA MET A 19 -11.20 -23.70 -12.54
C MET A 19 -11.51 -22.32 -11.94
N GLU A 20 -12.37 -22.26 -10.93
CA GLU A 20 -12.65 -21.03 -10.18
C GLU A 20 -11.42 -20.51 -9.44
N GLU A 21 -10.64 -21.38 -8.81
CA GLU A 21 -9.36 -21.02 -8.19
C GLU A 21 -8.37 -20.44 -9.21
N LEU A 22 -8.19 -21.09 -10.36
CA LEU A 22 -7.33 -20.61 -11.43
C LEU A 22 -7.81 -19.29 -12.04
N GLN A 23 -9.13 -19.10 -12.16
CA GLN A 23 -9.71 -17.83 -12.61
C GLN A 23 -9.46 -16.72 -11.59
N LYS A 24 -9.70 -16.96 -10.29
CA LYS A 24 -9.38 -15.99 -9.22
C LYS A 24 -7.90 -15.62 -9.20
N THR A 25 -7.00 -16.59 -9.36
CA THR A 25 -5.55 -16.31 -9.45
C THR A 25 -5.22 -15.46 -10.68
N ARG A 26 -5.83 -15.76 -11.84
CA ARG A 26 -5.65 -14.96 -13.07
C ARG A 26 -6.19 -13.53 -12.93
N GLU A 27 -7.33 -13.36 -12.27
CA GLU A 27 -7.91 -12.03 -12.00
C GLU A 27 -7.05 -11.22 -11.04
N GLN A 28 -6.55 -11.84 -9.97
CA GLN A 28 -5.63 -11.19 -9.03
C GLN A 28 -4.29 -10.83 -9.68
N ALA A 29 -3.76 -11.69 -10.55
CA ALA A 29 -2.53 -11.42 -11.32
C ALA A 29 -2.74 -10.33 -12.38
N ARG A 30 -3.95 -10.17 -12.92
CA ARG A 30 -4.33 -9.13 -13.88
C ARG A 30 -4.68 -7.79 -13.24
N LYS A 31 -4.94 -7.73 -11.93
CA LYS A 31 -5.10 -6.45 -11.24
C LYS A 31 -3.77 -5.70 -11.34
N PRO A 32 -3.72 -4.52 -11.97
CA PRO A 32 -2.50 -3.74 -12.01
C PRO A 32 -2.10 -3.45 -10.57
N ARG A 33 -0.93 -3.95 -10.16
CA ARG A 33 -0.33 -3.61 -8.87
C ARG A 33 -0.32 -2.08 -8.82
N VAL A 34 -1.13 -1.49 -7.92
CA VAL A 34 -1.32 -0.03 -7.88
C VAL A 34 -0.03 0.58 -7.37
N ARG A 35 0.95 0.73 -8.28
CA ARG A 35 2.31 1.22 -8.07
C ARG A 35 2.33 2.58 -7.35
N ASN A 36 1.20 3.29 -7.42
CA ASN A 36 1.02 4.61 -6.86
C ASN A 36 0.38 4.59 -5.45
N HIS A 37 -0.28 3.51 -5.00
CA HIS A 37 -0.97 3.51 -3.69
C HIS A 37 0.04 3.58 -2.54
N GLU A 38 1.08 2.76 -2.55
CA GLU A 38 2.13 2.80 -1.54
C GLU A 38 2.85 4.16 -1.52
N ARG A 39 3.05 4.77 -2.69
CA ARG A 39 3.67 6.11 -2.82
C ARG A 39 2.76 7.20 -2.27
N VAL A 40 1.47 7.17 -2.58
CA VAL A 40 0.47 8.11 -2.07
C VAL A 40 0.37 8.01 -0.55
N GLN A 41 0.26 6.80 0.01
CA GLN A 41 0.25 6.58 1.46
C GLN A 41 1.53 7.12 2.13
N LYS A 42 2.68 6.92 1.49
CA LYS A 42 3.95 7.45 2.00
C LYS A 42 3.98 8.97 2.01
N ILE A 43 3.47 9.63 0.97
CA ILE A 43 3.36 11.10 0.93
C ILE A 43 2.42 11.62 2.01
N GLU A 44 1.26 10.97 2.23
CA GLU A 44 0.32 11.35 3.29
C GLU A 44 0.96 11.21 4.67
N SER A 45 1.68 10.11 4.90
CA SER A 45 2.43 9.89 6.15
C SER A 45 3.49 10.98 6.37
N LEU A 46 4.22 11.35 5.32
CA LEU A 46 5.21 12.44 5.39
C LEU A 46 4.57 13.81 5.65
N LYS A 47 3.40 14.10 5.07
CA LYS A 47 2.64 15.33 5.36
C LYS A 47 2.20 15.41 6.82
N LEU A 48 1.79 14.27 7.40
CA LEU A 48 1.47 14.19 8.82
C LEU A 48 2.71 14.44 9.67
N ALA A 49 3.84 13.79 9.35
CA ALA A 49 5.10 13.99 10.06
C ALA A 49 5.58 15.45 9.99
N ARG A 50 5.49 16.08 8.82
CA ARG A 50 5.78 17.52 8.63
C ARG A 50 4.95 18.39 9.56
N THR A 51 3.65 18.12 9.67
CA THR A 51 2.74 18.88 10.55
C THR A 51 3.14 18.72 12.01
N GLN A 52 3.51 17.50 12.43
CA GLN A 52 3.97 17.24 13.79
C GLN A 52 5.29 17.95 14.09
N LEU A 53 6.26 17.92 13.18
CA LEU A 53 7.55 18.62 13.34
C LEU A 53 7.37 20.14 13.43
N ASN A 54 6.45 20.73 12.64
CA ASN A 54 6.12 22.15 12.75
C ASN A 54 5.55 22.50 14.13
N ARG A 55 4.61 21.70 14.66
CA ARG A 55 4.10 21.88 16.03
C ARG A 55 5.20 21.80 17.08
N GLN A 56 6.13 20.86 16.93
CA GLN A 56 7.29 20.78 17.83
C GLN A 56 8.21 21.99 17.70
N LEU A 57 8.38 22.54 16.50
CA LEU A 57 9.20 23.73 16.27
C LEU A 57 8.58 24.98 16.92
N GLU A 58 7.27 25.13 16.82
CA GLU A 58 6.51 26.20 17.47
C GLU A 58 6.62 26.12 19.01
N ALA A 59 6.58 24.91 19.57
CA ALA A 59 6.72 24.68 21.01
C ALA A 59 8.18 24.70 21.52
N ALA A 60 9.16 24.57 20.63
CA ALA A 60 10.57 24.50 21.01
C ALA A 60 11.05 25.83 21.60
N THR A 61 11.80 25.77 22.70
CA THR A 61 12.43 26.95 23.32
C THR A 61 13.94 26.98 23.06
N HIS A 62 14.59 25.82 23.00
CA HIS A 62 16.04 25.70 22.85
C HIS A 62 16.51 26.01 21.41
N PRO A 63 17.45 26.94 21.19
CA PRO A 63 17.89 27.36 19.85
C PRO A 63 18.42 26.22 18.98
N ALA A 64 19.27 25.35 19.54
CA ALA A 64 19.83 24.24 18.76
C ALA A 64 18.74 23.22 18.36
N TRP A 65 17.71 23.04 19.20
CA TRP A 65 16.60 22.14 18.90
C TRP A 65 15.74 22.72 17.77
N LYS A 66 15.51 24.04 17.75
CA LYS A 66 14.84 24.72 16.63
C LYS A 66 15.57 24.53 15.30
N VAL A 67 16.90 24.61 15.31
CA VAL A 67 17.72 24.36 14.11
C VAL A 67 17.55 22.92 13.64
N GLN A 68 17.63 21.94 14.55
CA GLN A 68 17.45 20.53 14.22
C GLN A 68 16.06 20.25 13.63
N LEU A 69 14.99 20.78 14.24
CA LEU A 69 13.63 20.64 13.74
C LEU A 69 13.43 21.31 12.37
N SER A 70 14.00 22.50 12.15
CA SER A 70 13.96 23.19 10.85
C SER A 70 14.66 22.37 9.76
N ASN A 71 15.79 21.75 10.08
CA ASN A 71 16.50 20.87 9.16
C ASN A 71 15.70 19.61 8.85
N ALA A 72 15.06 19.00 9.86
CA ALA A 72 14.21 17.83 9.69
C ALA A 72 12.99 18.14 8.81
N ILE A 73 12.33 19.29 9.00
CA ILE A 73 11.22 19.75 8.16
C ILE A 73 11.69 19.91 6.71
N SER A 74 12.85 20.54 6.49
CA SER A 74 13.40 20.75 5.16
C SER A 74 13.68 19.42 4.43
N GLU A 75 14.16 18.41 5.16
CA GLU A 75 14.40 17.08 4.61
C GLU A 75 13.09 16.36 4.27
N VAL A 76 12.08 16.43 5.14
CA VAL A 76 10.74 15.89 4.84
C VAL A 76 10.14 16.55 3.59
N ASP A 77 10.30 17.87 3.44
CA ASP A 77 9.83 18.61 2.26
C ASP A 77 10.50 18.13 0.97
N ARG A 78 11.81 17.85 1.02
CA ARG A 78 12.53 17.24 -0.12
C ARG A 78 12.01 15.85 -0.46
N GLN A 79 11.75 15.01 0.53
CA GLN A 79 11.23 13.66 0.30
C GLN A 79 9.81 13.68 -0.27
N ILE A 80 8.95 14.59 0.21
CA ILE A 80 7.61 14.80 -0.36
C ILE A 80 7.76 15.19 -1.83
N ALA A 81 8.56 16.21 -2.14
CA ALA A 81 8.76 16.70 -3.50
C ALA A 81 9.25 15.59 -4.45
N ALA A 82 10.27 14.82 -4.02
CA ALA A 82 10.83 13.71 -4.79
C ALA A 82 9.80 12.60 -5.05
N LEU A 83 8.98 12.25 -4.05
CA LEU A 83 7.94 11.24 -4.21
C LEU A 83 6.78 11.73 -5.08
N THR A 84 6.35 12.99 -4.93
CA THR A 84 5.31 13.57 -5.80
C THR A 84 5.75 13.67 -7.25
N ALA A 85 7.02 13.98 -7.52
CA ALA A 85 7.55 14.03 -8.88
C ALA A 85 7.66 12.64 -9.54
N ALA A 86 7.60 11.57 -8.75
CA ALA A 86 7.69 10.19 -9.21
C ALA A 86 6.33 9.49 -9.35
N ILE A 87 5.21 10.16 -9.03
CA ILE A 87 3.84 9.66 -9.23
C ILE A 87 3.37 10.03 -10.63
#